data_AF-A0A5P9H031-F1
#
_entry.id   AF-A0A5P9H031-F1
#
_cell.length_a   1.000
_cell.length_b   1.000
_cell.length_c   1.000
_cell.angle_alpha   90.00
_cell.angle_beta   90.00
_cell.angle_gamma   90.00
#
_symmetry.space_group_name_H-M   'P 1'
#
loop_
_entity.id
_entity.type
_entity.pdbx_description
1 polymer ?
#
loop_
_entity_poly.entity_id
_entity_poly.type
_entity_poly.pdbx_seq_one_letter_code
_entity_poly.pdbx_strand_id
1 'polypeptide(L)'
;MKRIAMTTAALCLGLPAVAQDFSDGSEAKTWNLAAETPARFEATVVDMLCELTGDCAENCGGGQRQMGLVRAADGVLVYPNKNNQPAFTGAALELAPYCGAEVEVDGLMIEDPELGATNIYLVQKIREVGESEWVTANSWTKKWAEANPDAEGKGPWFRRDPRVNDMIGESGYLGLGLEADEAFIEEWF
;
A
#
# COMPACT_ATOMS: atom_id res chain seq x y z
N MET A 1 49.57 47.75 -18.97
CA MET A 1 48.81 47.70 -17.69
C MET A 1 47.86 46.52 -17.77
N LYS A 2 48.11 45.45 -16.99
CA LYS A 2 47.33 44.21 -17.00
C LYS A 2 45.98 44.44 -16.30
N ARG A 3 44.87 44.14 -16.99
CA ARG A 3 43.52 44.13 -16.41
C ARG A 3 43.34 42.81 -15.67
N ILE A 4 43.17 42.88 -14.34
CA ILE A 4 42.83 41.73 -13.51
C ILE A 4 41.32 41.53 -13.63
N ALA A 5 40.90 40.43 -14.24
CA ALA A 5 39.51 40.00 -14.24
C ALA A 5 39.22 39.37 -12.87
N MET A 6 38.27 39.96 -12.14
CA MET A 6 37.79 39.47 -10.86
C MET A 6 36.69 38.44 -11.14
N THR A 7 36.99 37.16 -10.96
CA THR A 7 36.02 36.07 -11.10
C THR A 7 35.27 35.92 -9.79
N THR A 8 34.01 36.37 -9.75
CA THR A 8 33.12 36.18 -8.60
C THR A 8 32.67 34.72 -8.56
N ALA A 9 33.24 33.94 -7.66
CA ALA A 9 32.77 32.59 -7.35
C ALA A 9 31.44 32.71 -6.58
N ALA A 10 30.33 32.34 -7.22
CA ALA A 10 29.04 32.19 -6.56
C ALA A 10 29.09 30.95 -5.66
N LEU A 11 29.16 31.15 -4.33
CA LEU A 11 28.90 30.09 -3.36
C LEU A 11 27.42 29.71 -3.47
N CYS A 12 27.12 28.55 -4.04
CA CYS A 12 25.86 27.86 -3.82
C CYS A 12 25.81 27.47 -2.34
N LEU A 13 25.18 28.30 -1.51
CA LEU A 13 24.76 27.91 -0.17
C LEU A 13 23.75 26.77 -0.34
N GLY A 14 24.20 25.53 -0.15
CA GLY A 14 23.32 24.39 -0.02
C GLY A 14 22.39 24.63 1.16
N LEU A 15 21.13 24.95 0.87
CA LEU A 15 20.09 24.91 1.89
C LEU A 15 20.11 23.48 2.48
N PRO A 16 20.03 23.32 3.80
CA PRO A 16 19.86 22.00 4.38
C PRO A 16 18.63 21.38 3.70
N ALA A 17 18.76 20.13 3.25
CA ALA A 17 17.63 19.35 2.78
C ALA A 17 16.67 19.24 3.97
N VAL A 18 15.69 20.14 4.02
CA VAL A 18 14.60 20.07 4.97
C VAL A 18 13.90 18.77 4.60
N ALA A 19 13.82 17.82 5.53
CA ALA A 19 13.02 16.62 5.32
C ALA A 19 11.62 17.09 4.89
N GLN A 20 11.17 16.63 3.72
CA GLN A 20 9.89 17.05 3.16
C GLN A 20 8.77 16.59 4.11
N ASP A 21 7.94 17.52 4.55
CA ASP A 21 6.75 17.20 5.33
C ASP A 21 5.68 16.69 4.37
N PHE A 22 5.46 15.37 4.40
CA PHE A 22 4.44 14.76 3.55
C PHE A 22 3.01 14.99 4.07
N SER A 23 2.83 15.52 5.29
CA SER A 23 1.49 15.80 5.82
C SER A 23 0.86 17.05 5.19
N ASP A 24 1.67 17.94 4.63
CA ASP A 24 1.22 19.17 3.99
C ASP A 24 0.27 18.88 2.83
N GLY A 25 -0.96 19.38 2.95
CA GLY A 25 -2.00 19.25 1.90
C GLY A 25 -2.62 17.85 1.79
N SER A 26 -2.33 16.94 2.72
CA SER A 26 -3.04 15.66 2.87
C SER A 26 -4.47 15.89 3.40
N GLU A 27 -5.44 15.19 2.82
CA GLU A 27 -6.82 15.13 3.31
C GLU A 27 -7.16 13.74 3.88
N ALA A 28 -6.14 12.97 4.24
CA ALA A 28 -6.31 11.63 4.78
C ALA A 28 -7.11 11.65 6.09
N LYS A 29 -8.08 10.74 6.19
CA LYS A 29 -8.90 10.57 7.38
C LYS A 29 -8.22 9.60 8.33
N THR A 30 -7.95 10.05 9.55
CA THR A 30 -7.43 9.21 10.65
C THR A 30 -8.27 7.94 10.84
N TRP A 31 -7.58 6.83 11.13
CA TRP A 31 -8.18 5.58 11.59
C TRP A 31 -7.92 5.34 13.08
N ASN A 32 -7.26 6.30 13.75
CA ASN A 32 -6.79 6.24 15.13
C ASN A 32 -5.81 5.07 15.37
N LEU A 33 -5.00 4.73 14.37
CA LEU A 33 -3.91 3.78 14.53
C LEU A 33 -2.76 4.44 15.29
N ALA A 34 -1.99 3.64 16.03
CA ALA A 34 -0.76 4.11 16.65
C ALA A 34 0.23 4.54 15.56
N ALA A 35 0.95 5.65 15.80
CA ALA A 35 1.98 6.18 14.93
C ALA A 35 1.53 6.56 13.50
N GLU A 36 0.22 6.73 13.25
CA GLU A 36 -0.25 7.20 11.96
C GLU A 36 -0.05 8.71 11.79
N THR A 37 0.42 9.12 10.62
CA THR A 37 0.51 10.52 10.20
C THR A 37 -0.08 10.67 8.81
N PRO A 38 -0.90 11.70 8.53
CA PRO A 38 -1.31 12.02 7.16
C PRO A 38 -0.09 12.17 6.26
N ALA A 39 -0.17 11.62 5.05
CA ALA A 39 0.89 11.74 4.07
C ALA A 39 0.32 11.77 2.67
N ARG A 40 0.79 12.75 1.89
CA ARG A 40 0.49 12.95 0.48
C ARG A 40 1.79 13.14 -0.29
N PHE A 41 1.95 12.40 -1.37
CA PHE A 41 3.17 12.45 -2.18
C PHE A 41 2.95 11.88 -3.58
N GLU A 42 3.82 12.27 -4.51
CA GLU A 42 3.94 11.65 -5.83
C GLU A 42 4.86 10.42 -5.75
N ALA A 43 4.52 9.38 -6.52
CA ALA A 43 5.28 8.13 -6.58
C ALA A 43 5.05 7.40 -7.90
N THR A 44 6.02 6.58 -8.29
CA THR A 44 5.82 5.56 -9.33
C THR A 44 5.23 4.30 -8.70
N VAL A 45 4.17 3.76 -9.29
CA VAL A 45 3.60 2.49 -8.85
C VAL A 45 4.39 1.32 -9.42
N VAL A 46 4.81 0.40 -8.57
CA VAL A 46 5.75 -0.67 -8.93
C VAL A 46 5.29 -2.02 -8.38
N ASP A 47 5.87 -3.09 -8.92
CA ASP A 47 5.87 -4.42 -8.30
C ASP A 47 6.99 -4.47 -7.25
N MET A 48 6.65 -4.69 -5.96
CA MET A 48 7.66 -4.70 -4.89
C MET A 48 8.72 -5.78 -5.09
N LEU A 49 8.36 -6.94 -5.65
CA LEU A 49 9.32 -8.02 -5.83
C LEU A 49 10.31 -7.68 -6.96
N CYS A 50 9.83 -7.04 -8.02
CA CYS A 50 10.66 -6.51 -9.10
C CYS A 50 11.67 -5.48 -8.55
N GLU A 51 11.21 -4.50 -7.77
CA GLU A 51 12.11 -3.48 -7.21
C GLU A 51 13.16 -4.04 -6.25
N LEU A 52 12.78 -5.00 -5.42
CA LEU A 52 13.68 -5.55 -4.41
C LEU A 52 14.67 -6.58 -4.98
N THR A 53 14.31 -7.29 -6.04
CA THR A 53 15.05 -8.50 -6.47
C THR A 53 15.35 -8.57 -7.97
N GLY A 54 14.71 -7.74 -8.79
CA GLY A 54 14.75 -7.82 -10.25
C GLY A 54 13.85 -8.91 -10.85
N ASP A 55 13.09 -9.66 -10.04
CA ASP A 55 12.05 -10.58 -10.53
C ASP A 55 10.81 -9.78 -10.94
N CYS A 56 10.76 -9.41 -12.21
CA CYS A 56 9.72 -8.55 -12.76
C CYS A 56 8.70 -9.34 -13.58
N ALA A 57 7.44 -9.30 -13.15
CA ALA A 57 6.32 -9.83 -13.92
C ALA A 57 5.79 -8.76 -14.89
N GLU A 58 5.29 -9.21 -16.04
CA GLU A 58 4.57 -8.33 -16.96
C GLU A 58 3.37 -7.67 -16.24
N ASN A 59 3.13 -6.39 -16.52
CA ASN A 59 2.04 -5.61 -15.94
C ASN A 59 1.98 -5.70 -14.39
N CYS A 60 3.13 -5.71 -13.72
CA CYS A 60 3.24 -5.86 -12.26
C CYS A 60 2.46 -7.07 -11.70
N GLY A 61 2.34 -8.15 -12.48
CA GLY A 61 1.58 -9.34 -12.10
C GLY A 61 0.06 -9.17 -12.10
N GLY A 62 -0.48 -8.11 -12.71
CA GLY A 62 -1.92 -7.93 -12.94
C GLY A 62 -2.77 -7.92 -11.67
N GLY A 63 -2.22 -7.46 -10.55
CA GLY A 63 -2.88 -7.44 -9.24
C GLY A 63 -2.72 -8.72 -8.40
N GLN A 64 -1.93 -9.69 -8.88
CA GLN A 64 -1.55 -10.88 -8.11
C GLN A 64 -0.26 -10.69 -7.30
N ARG A 65 0.49 -9.61 -7.56
CA ARG A 65 1.68 -9.22 -6.81
C ARG A 65 1.39 -8.11 -5.83
N GLN A 66 2.25 -8.04 -4.81
CA GLN A 66 2.24 -6.91 -3.90
C GLN A 66 2.78 -5.68 -4.61
N MET A 67 1.97 -4.64 -4.65
CA MET A 67 2.34 -3.35 -5.25
C MET A 67 3.10 -2.49 -4.23
N GLY A 68 4.01 -1.66 -4.75
CA GLY A 68 4.80 -0.68 -4.02
C GLY A 68 4.65 0.71 -4.62
N LEU A 69 5.18 1.71 -3.91
CA LEU A 69 5.24 3.10 -4.35
C LEU A 69 6.67 3.60 -4.20
N VAL A 70 7.37 3.88 -5.29
CA VAL A 70 8.68 4.55 -5.22
C VAL A 70 8.43 6.05 -5.19
N ARG A 71 8.60 6.66 -4.02
CA ARG A 71 8.29 8.07 -3.80
C ARG A 71 9.22 8.97 -4.60
N ALA A 72 8.65 9.92 -5.34
CA ALA A 72 9.41 10.77 -6.26
C ALA A 72 10.41 11.71 -5.55
N ALA A 73 10.08 12.13 -4.32
CA ALA A 73 10.88 13.08 -3.55
C ALA A 73 12.27 12.55 -3.16
N ASP A 74 12.39 11.26 -2.86
CA ASP A 74 13.57 10.67 -2.23
C ASP A 74 13.90 9.24 -2.70
N GLY A 75 13.12 8.67 -3.62
CA GLY A 75 13.33 7.33 -4.15
C GLY A 75 13.05 6.21 -3.14
N VAL A 76 12.39 6.51 -2.01
CA VAL A 76 12.08 5.51 -0.99
C VAL A 76 10.94 4.62 -1.47
N LEU A 77 11.14 3.30 -1.33
CA LEU A 77 10.07 2.32 -1.54
C LEU A 77 9.13 2.32 -0.33
N VAL A 78 7.90 2.76 -0.55
CA VAL A 78 6.80 2.75 0.41
C VAL A 78 5.95 1.51 0.21
N TYR A 79 5.55 0.88 1.31
CA TYR A 79 4.72 -0.32 1.32
C TYR A 79 3.24 0.01 1.58
N PRO A 80 2.39 0.08 0.53
CA PRO A 80 0.96 0.29 0.67
C PRO A 80 0.26 -1.00 1.14
N ASN A 81 0.33 -1.28 2.43
CA ASN A 81 -0.21 -2.50 3.04
C ASN A 81 -1.74 -2.48 3.12
N LYS A 82 -2.38 -1.30 3.16
CA LYS A 82 -3.81 -1.17 3.43
C LYS A 82 -4.50 -0.17 2.48
N ASN A 83 -5.75 -0.46 2.13
CA ASN A 83 -6.65 0.47 1.43
C ASN A 83 -7.72 1.09 2.36
N ASN A 84 -8.57 1.97 1.83
CA ASN A 84 -9.61 2.69 2.57
C ASN A 84 -10.84 1.86 2.97
N GLN A 85 -10.82 0.52 2.85
CA GLN A 85 -11.92 -0.33 3.29
C GLN A 85 -11.67 -0.92 4.68
N PRO A 86 -12.66 -0.95 5.60
CA PRO A 86 -12.52 -1.59 6.90
C PRO A 86 -12.48 -3.14 6.84
N ALA A 87 -12.34 -3.72 5.66
CA ALA A 87 -12.48 -5.16 5.40
C ALA A 87 -11.18 -5.97 5.53
N PHE A 88 -10.14 -5.42 6.18
CA PHE A 88 -8.79 -6.01 6.28
C PHE A 88 -8.15 -6.35 4.93
N THR A 89 -8.43 -5.55 3.92
CA THR A 89 -7.96 -5.74 2.54
C THR A 89 -6.75 -4.87 2.24
N GLY A 90 -5.82 -5.40 1.45
CA GLY A 90 -4.63 -4.67 1.01
C GLY A 90 -4.89 -3.68 -0.14
N ALA A 91 -3.87 -2.93 -0.51
CA ALA A 91 -3.94 -1.92 -1.59
C ALA A 91 -3.55 -2.44 -2.98
N ALA A 92 -3.09 -3.68 -3.11
CA ALA A 92 -2.55 -4.21 -4.36
C ALA A 92 -3.53 -4.06 -5.54
N LEU A 93 -4.81 -4.42 -5.35
CA LEU A 93 -5.84 -4.27 -6.40
C LEU A 93 -6.22 -2.82 -6.70
N GLU A 94 -5.99 -1.90 -5.76
CA GLU A 94 -6.24 -0.46 -5.97
C GLU A 94 -5.15 0.15 -6.84
N LEU A 95 -3.90 -0.30 -6.66
CA LEU A 95 -2.72 0.21 -7.35
C LEU A 95 -2.41 -0.51 -8.67
N ALA A 96 -2.81 -1.78 -8.83
CA ALA A 96 -2.54 -2.56 -10.03
C ALA A 96 -2.91 -1.87 -11.36
N PRO A 97 -4.02 -1.11 -11.48
CA PRO A 97 -4.34 -0.37 -12.71
C PRO A 97 -3.32 0.70 -13.10
N TYR A 98 -2.48 1.13 -12.15
CA TYR A 98 -1.50 2.20 -12.31
C TYR A 98 -0.08 1.66 -12.45
N CYS A 99 0.12 0.35 -12.68
CA CYS A 99 1.46 -0.25 -12.82
C CYS A 99 2.37 0.56 -13.76
N GLY A 100 3.51 1.02 -13.24
CA GLY A 100 4.50 1.84 -13.96
C GLY A 100 4.13 3.31 -14.15
N ALA A 101 2.92 3.73 -13.76
CA ALA A 101 2.48 5.11 -13.85
C ALA A 101 2.98 5.95 -12.67
N GLU A 102 3.11 7.24 -12.92
CA GLU A 102 3.31 8.26 -11.88
C GLU A 102 1.95 8.67 -11.32
N VAL A 103 1.80 8.51 -10.01
CA VAL A 103 0.57 8.83 -9.28
C VAL A 103 0.86 9.79 -8.15
N GLU A 104 -0.14 10.56 -7.78
CA GLU A 104 -0.22 11.18 -6.47
C GLU A 104 -1.12 10.33 -5.59
N VAL A 105 -0.66 10.05 -4.36
CA VAL A 105 -1.42 9.30 -3.36
C VAL A 105 -1.65 10.15 -2.12
N ASP A 106 -2.77 9.91 -1.45
CA ASP A 106 -3.12 10.56 -0.18
C ASP A 106 -3.67 9.51 0.79
N GLY A 107 -3.18 9.53 2.03
CA GLY A 107 -3.35 8.42 2.96
C GLY A 107 -2.61 8.60 4.29
N LEU A 108 -2.44 7.49 5.02
CA LEU A 108 -1.80 7.50 6.33
C LEU A 108 -0.48 6.74 6.26
N MET A 109 0.62 7.41 6.58
CA MET A 109 1.92 6.80 6.80
C MET A 109 2.03 6.31 8.24
N ILE A 110 2.64 5.15 8.44
CA ILE A 110 2.98 4.59 9.75
C ILE A 110 4.48 4.37 9.80
N GLU A 111 5.11 5.00 10.79
CA GLU A 111 6.49 4.78 11.19
C GLU A 111 6.52 4.48 12.69
N ASP A 112 6.84 3.24 13.04
CA ASP A 112 6.90 2.77 14.43
C ASP A 112 8.23 2.07 14.69
N PRO A 113 9.20 2.75 15.34
CA PRO A 113 10.49 2.18 15.66
C PRO A 113 10.43 0.98 16.62
N GLU A 114 9.42 0.89 17.49
CA GLU A 114 9.29 -0.23 18.43
C GLU A 114 8.87 -1.51 17.70
N LEU A 115 8.03 -1.38 16.67
CA LEU A 115 7.61 -2.48 15.81
C LEU A 115 8.54 -2.70 14.60
N GLY A 116 9.50 -1.81 14.38
CA GLY A 116 10.33 -1.81 13.16
C GLY A 116 9.52 -1.51 11.89
N ALA A 117 8.36 -0.86 12.03
CA ALA A 117 7.54 -0.45 10.91
C ALA A 117 8.12 0.83 10.29
N THR A 118 8.45 0.80 9.01
CA THR A 118 9.02 1.93 8.29
C THR A 118 8.39 2.01 6.91
N ASN A 119 7.92 3.20 6.52
CA ASN A 119 7.21 3.44 5.27
C ASN A 119 6.01 2.50 5.04
N ILE A 120 5.25 2.17 6.09
CA ILE A 120 4.00 1.43 5.95
C ILE A 120 2.88 2.42 5.64
N TYR A 121 2.10 2.17 4.59
CA TYR A 121 1.14 3.13 4.09
C TYR A 121 -0.26 2.56 3.92
N LEU A 122 -1.26 3.34 4.36
CA LEU A 122 -2.66 3.12 4.08
C LEU A 122 -3.10 4.13 3.02
N VAL A 123 -3.23 3.67 1.77
CA VAL A 123 -3.70 4.52 0.67
C VAL A 123 -5.20 4.75 0.78
N GLN A 124 -5.62 6.01 0.73
CA GLN A 124 -7.03 6.39 0.76
C GLN A 124 -7.53 6.92 -0.59
N LYS A 125 -6.69 7.69 -1.27
CA LYS A 125 -6.98 8.25 -2.59
C LYS A 125 -5.76 8.11 -3.50
N ILE A 126 -6.03 7.97 -4.79
CA ILE A 126 -5.04 7.85 -5.87
C ILE A 126 -5.50 8.71 -7.03
N ARG A 127 -4.58 9.39 -7.70
CA ARG A 127 -4.78 9.98 -9.02
C ARG A 127 -3.48 9.93 -9.82
N GLU A 128 -3.55 9.90 -11.14
CA GLU A 128 -2.34 10.07 -11.95
C GLU A 128 -1.82 11.51 -11.82
N VAL A 129 -0.50 11.69 -11.91
CA VAL A 129 0.10 13.04 -11.85
C VAL A 129 -0.44 13.91 -12.99
N GLY A 130 -0.85 15.13 -12.67
CA GLY A 130 -1.48 16.06 -13.61
C GLY A 130 -2.99 15.95 -13.70
N GLU A 131 -3.59 14.87 -13.18
CA GLU A 131 -5.04 14.74 -13.09
C GLU A 131 -5.61 15.49 -11.88
N SER A 132 -6.85 15.96 -12.03
CA SER A 132 -7.54 16.71 -10.97
C SER A 132 -8.42 15.83 -10.09
N GLU A 133 -8.96 14.75 -10.63
CA GLU A 133 -9.94 13.89 -9.96
C GLU A 133 -9.25 12.81 -9.13
N TRP A 134 -9.73 12.63 -7.89
CA TRP A 134 -9.26 11.58 -6.99
C TRP A 134 -10.12 10.33 -7.09
N VAL A 135 -9.48 9.17 -7.24
CA VAL A 135 -10.11 7.86 -7.08
C VAL A 135 -9.95 7.41 -5.63
N THR A 136 -11.05 7.00 -4.99
CA THR A 136 -10.96 6.44 -3.64
C THR A 136 -10.48 4.99 -3.72
N ALA A 137 -9.47 4.64 -2.92
CA ALA A 137 -8.91 3.29 -2.82
C ALA A 137 -9.83 2.37 -2.00
N ASN A 138 -11.01 2.05 -2.53
CA ASN A 138 -12.03 1.26 -1.85
C ASN A 138 -12.77 0.26 -2.76
N SER A 139 -12.14 -0.19 -3.83
CA SER A 139 -12.75 -1.06 -4.83
C SER A 139 -12.62 -2.56 -4.50
N TRP A 140 -11.76 -2.96 -3.55
CA TRP A 140 -11.41 -4.37 -3.31
C TRP A 140 -12.64 -5.29 -3.16
N THR A 141 -13.59 -4.98 -2.27
CA THR A 141 -14.75 -5.87 -2.01
C THR A 141 -15.64 -6.04 -3.25
N LYS A 142 -15.76 -5.00 -4.07
CA LYS A 142 -16.47 -5.06 -5.35
C LYS A 142 -15.74 -5.98 -6.33
N LYS A 143 -14.43 -5.79 -6.51
CA LYS A 143 -13.58 -6.64 -7.37
C LYS A 143 -13.57 -8.10 -6.92
N TRP A 144 -13.54 -8.34 -5.60
CA TRP A 144 -13.65 -9.68 -5.05
C TRP A 144 -15.00 -10.33 -5.42
N ALA A 145 -16.11 -9.62 -5.29
CA ALA A 145 -17.42 -10.15 -5.66
C ALA A 145 -17.53 -10.44 -7.16
N GLU A 146 -16.95 -9.58 -8.01
CA GLU A 146 -16.87 -9.80 -9.46
C GLU A 146 -16.05 -11.04 -9.83
N ALA A 147 -14.96 -11.29 -9.10
CA ALA A 147 -14.11 -12.47 -9.28
C ALA A 147 -14.70 -13.76 -8.67
N ASN A 148 -15.70 -13.66 -7.80
CA ASN A 148 -16.30 -14.78 -7.09
C ASN A 148 -17.84 -14.73 -7.19
N PRO A 149 -18.41 -14.82 -8.41
CA PRO A 149 -19.86 -14.72 -8.62
C PRO A 149 -20.65 -15.83 -7.91
N ASP A 150 -20.02 -16.99 -7.72
CA ASP A 150 -20.62 -18.17 -7.08
C ASP A 150 -20.43 -18.19 -5.55
N ALA A 151 -19.84 -17.14 -4.96
CA ALA A 151 -19.68 -17.03 -3.51
C ALA A 151 -21.02 -16.67 -2.83
N GLU A 152 -21.85 -17.68 -2.59
CA GLU A 152 -23.18 -17.54 -2.01
C GLU A 152 -23.15 -17.17 -0.50
N GLY A 153 -24.26 -16.61 0.00
CA GLY A 153 -24.49 -16.38 1.44
C GLY A 153 -24.38 -14.92 1.90
N LYS A 154 -24.55 -14.71 3.21
CA LYS A 154 -24.49 -13.39 3.87
C LYS A 154 -23.29 -13.31 4.82
N GLY A 155 -22.80 -12.09 5.05
CA GLY A 155 -21.75 -11.81 6.03
C GLY A 155 -20.42 -11.38 5.41
N PRO A 156 -19.33 -11.38 6.20
CA PRO A 156 -18.01 -10.97 5.75
C PRO A 156 -17.53 -11.77 4.54
N TRP A 157 -16.78 -11.12 3.64
CA TRP A 157 -16.31 -11.73 2.39
C TRP A 157 -15.50 -13.01 2.64
N PHE A 158 -14.62 -13.01 3.65
CA PHE A 158 -13.70 -14.13 3.91
C PHE A 158 -14.41 -15.42 4.32
N ARG A 159 -15.66 -15.35 4.83
CA ARG A 159 -16.46 -16.55 5.13
C ARG A 159 -17.04 -17.22 3.88
N ARG A 160 -16.99 -16.53 2.75
CA ARG A 160 -17.52 -16.97 1.46
C ARG A 160 -16.41 -17.10 0.40
N ASP A 161 -15.18 -16.77 0.76
CA ASP A 161 -14.06 -16.85 -0.17
C ASP A 161 -13.69 -18.33 -0.36
N PRO A 162 -13.70 -18.84 -1.60
CA PRO A 162 -13.42 -20.25 -1.86
C PRO A 162 -12.03 -20.64 -1.37
N ARG A 163 -11.02 -19.76 -1.48
CA ARG A 163 -9.65 -20.06 -1.04
C ARG A 163 -9.57 -20.22 0.47
N VAL A 164 -10.30 -19.39 1.22
CA VAL A 164 -10.38 -19.49 2.68
C VAL A 164 -11.09 -20.79 3.07
N ASN A 165 -12.20 -21.11 2.41
CA ASN A 165 -12.94 -22.33 2.67
C ASN A 165 -12.15 -23.59 2.31
N ASP A 166 -11.38 -23.56 1.22
CA ASP A 166 -10.48 -24.64 0.82
C ASP A 166 -9.39 -24.85 1.88
N MET A 167 -8.74 -23.77 2.35
CA MET A 167 -7.74 -23.86 3.42
C MET A 167 -8.31 -24.42 4.72
N ILE A 168 -9.53 -24.01 5.11
CA ILE A 168 -10.22 -24.56 6.29
C ILE A 168 -10.56 -26.04 6.07
N GLY A 169 -11.01 -26.42 4.88
CA GLY A 169 -11.28 -27.82 4.53
C GLY A 169 -10.04 -28.71 4.62
N GLU A 170 -8.87 -28.17 4.27
CA GLU A 170 -7.59 -28.88 4.33
C GLU A 170 -7.01 -28.95 5.76
N SER A 171 -7.10 -27.87 6.54
CA SER A 171 -6.30 -27.69 7.75
C SER A 171 -7.10 -27.36 9.02
N GLY A 172 -8.42 -27.29 8.93
CA GLY A 172 -9.29 -26.83 10.01
C GLY A 172 -9.26 -25.30 10.20
N TYR A 173 -10.19 -24.78 10.98
CA TYR A 173 -10.30 -23.40 11.42
C TYR A 173 -9.06 -22.92 12.18
N LEU A 174 -8.41 -23.81 12.95
CA LEU A 174 -7.19 -23.47 13.69
C LEU A 174 -5.93 -23.55 12.83
N GLY A 175 -6.00 -24.16 11.64
CA GLY A 175 -4.83 -24.47 10.82
C GLY A 175 -3.91 -25.55 11.42
N LEU A 176 -4.41 -26.31 12.40
CA LEU A 176 -3.68 -27.36 13.13
C LEU A 176 -4.12 -28.78 12.74
N GLY A 177 -5.03 -28.91 11.77
CA GLY A 177 -5.64 -30.15 11.33
C GLY A 177 -7.06 -30.37 11.88
N LEU A 178 -7.84 -31.18 11.17
CA LEU A 178 -9.26 -31.42 11.48
C LEU A 178 -9.49 -32.09 12.84
N GLU A 179 -8.58 -32.96 13.28
CA GLU A 179 -8.65 -33.61 14.60
C GLU A 179 -8.46 -32.60 15.75
N ALA A 180 -7.57 -31.62 15.58
CA ALA A 180 -7.34 -30.58 16.57
C ALA A 180 -8.55 -29.66 16.70
N ASP A 181 -9.19 -29.35 15.57
CA ASP A 181 -10.46 -28.62 15.51
C ASP A 181 -11.59 -29.36 16.22
N GLU A 182 -11.75 -30.67 15.98
CA GLU A 182 -12.79 -31.48 16.63
C GLU A 182 -12.62 -31.48 18.15
N ALA A 183 -11.39 -31.72 18.64
CA ALA A 183 -11.07 -31.67 20.05
C ALA A 183 -11.31 -30.29 20.67
N PHE A 184 -10.92 -29.22 19.96
CA PHE A 184 -11.16 -27.85 20.42
C PHE A 184 -12.66 -27.53 20.51
N ILE A 185 -13.45 -27.95 19.52
CA ILE A 185 -14.90 -27.71 19.52
C ILE A 185 -15.56 -28.46 20.68
N GLU A 186 -15.21 -29.73 20.91
CA GLU A 186 -15.75 -30.52 22.03
C GLU A 186 -15.43 -29.92 23.40
N GLU A 187 -14.24 -29.35 23.57
CA GLU A 187 -13.83 -28.76 24.86
C GLU A 187 -14.45 -27.37 25.11
N TRP A 188 -14.61 -26.55 24.07
CA TRP A 188 -14.92 -25.12 24.23
C TRP A 188 -16.35 -24.72 23.88
N PHE A 189 -17.15 -25.57 23.24
CA PHE A 189 -18.52 -25.26 22.78
C PHE A 189 -19.54 -26.36 23.11
#